data_AF-A0A2M9JZP4-F1
#
_entry.id   AF-A0A2M9JZP4-F1
#
_cell.length_a   1.000
_cell.length_b   1.000
_cell.length_c   1.000
_cell.angle_alpha   90.00
_cell.angle_beta   90.00
_cell.angle_gamma   90.00
#
_symmetry.space_group_name_H-M   'P 1'
#
loop_
_entity.id
_entity.type
_entity.pdbx_description
1 polymer ?
#
loop_
_entity_poly.entity_id
_entity_poly.type
_entity_poly.pdbx_seq_one_letter_code
_entity_poly.pdbx_strand_id
1 'polypeptide(L)' 'MVRLAEESDAQILVGILGVVLTLLGGLFLGFAALTSKVIREEGEEGRSAEAQKVRRTRAGSIAIGGLLVGVGVFLFFS' A
#
# COMPACT_ATOMS: atom_id res chain seq x y z
N MET A 1 35.05 -15.15 6.67
CA MET A 1 33.79 -15.91 6.46
C MET A 1 32.62 -15.34 7.26
N VAL A 2 32.82 -14.84 8.49
CA VAL A 2 31.72 -14.26 9.32
C VAL A 2 31.04 -13.03 8.69
N ARG A 3 31.79 -12.09 8.09
CA ARG A 3 31.21 -10.91 7.40
C ARG A 3 30.27 -11.23 6.23
N LEU A 4 30.56 -12.31 5.50
CA LEU A 4 29.74 -12.73 4.36
C LEU A 4 28.40 -13.34 4.80
N ALA A 5 28.34 -13.93 6.01
CA ALA A 5 27.11 -14.44 6.58
C ALA A 5 26.21 -13.29 7.09
N GLU A 6 26.78 -12.29 7.75
CA GLU A 6 26.05 -11.09 8.19
C GLU A 6 25.46 -10.28 7.03
N GLU A 7 26.22 -10.10 5.95
CA GLU A 7 25.72 -9.42 4.73
C GLU A 7 24.57 -10.21 4.10
N SER A 8 24.68 -11.54 4.06
CA SER A 8 23.63 -12.41 3.50
C SER A 8 22.35 -12.40 4.34
N ASP A 9 22.45 -12.42 5.67
CA ASP A 9 21.29 -12.38 6.58
C ASP A 9 20.57 -11.03 6.51
N ALA A 10 21.34 -9.92 6.43
CA ALA A 10 20.78 -8.59 6.24
C ALA A 10 20.07 -8.46 4.89
N GLN A 11 20.62 -9.02 3.81
CA GLN A 11 20.00 -9.01 2.48
C GLN A 11 18.68 -9.80 2.46
N ILE A 12 18.64 -10.96 3.12
CA ILE A 12 17.41 -11.75 3.27
C ILE A 12 16.35 -10.95 4.02
N LEU A 13 16.74 -10.28 5.12
CA LEU A 13 15.82 -9.47 5.91
C LEU A 13 15.25 -8.28 5.11
N VAL A 14 16.10 -7.60 4.33
CA VAL A 14 15.72 -6.50 3.44
C VAL A 14 14.77 -6.99 2.34
N GLY A 15 15.03 -8.15 1.74
CA GLY A 15 14.15 -8.76 0.76
C GLY A 15 12.77 -9.12 1.35
N ILE A 16 12.74 -9.74 2.54
CA ILE A 16 11.48 -10.04 3.25
C ILE A 16 10.72 -8.75 3.57
N LEU A 17 11.41 -7.72 4.07
CA LEU A 17 10.82 -6.42 4.36
C LEU A 17 10.24 -5.78 3.09
N GLY A 18 10.94 -5.88 1.96
CA GLY A 18 10.46 -5.43 0.66
C GLY A 18 9.15 -6.09 0.24
N VAL A 19 9.07 -7.42 0.37
CA VAL A 19 7.83 -8.18 0.10
C VAL A 19 6.70 -7.76 1.02
N VAL A 20 6.96 -7.65 2.33
CA VAL A 20 5.94 -7.26 3.33
C VAL A 20 5.38 -5.87 3.04
N LEU A 21 6.23 -4.89 2.75
CA LEU A 21 5.80 -3.53 2.41
C LEU A 21 5.00 -3.51 1.10
N THR A 22 5.41 -4.30 0.11
CA THR A 22 4.67 -4.43 -1.15
C THR A 22 3.27 -5.01 -0.93
N LEU A 23 3.15 -6.06 -0.12
CA LEU A 23 1.85 -6.67 0.22
C LEU A 23 0.95 -5.70 0.99
N LEU A 24 1.50 -4.98 1.98
CA LEU A 24 0.77 -3.95 2.71
C LEU A 24 0.28 -2.84 1.76
N GLY A 25 1.16 -2.36 0.87
CA GLY A 25 0.79 -1.37 -0.13
C GLY A 25 -0.34 -1.86 -1.06
N GLY A 26 -0.27 -3.12 -1.48
CA GLY A 26 -1.33 -3.80 -2.23
C GLY A 26 -2.67 -3.83 -1.49
N LEU A 27 -2.68 -4.09 -0.18
CA LEU A 27 -3.90 -4.06 0.64
C LEU A 27 -4.53 -2.66 0.69
N PHE A 28 -3.72 -1.61 0.85
CA PHE A 28 -4.19 -0.22 0.82
C PHE A 28 -4.81 0.15 -0.54
N LEU A 29 -4.18 -0.28 -1.64
CA LEU A 29 -4.72 -0.08 -3.00
C LEU A 29 -6.00 -0.90 -3.24
N GLY A 30 -6.07 -2.13 -2.74
CA GLY A 30 -7.27 -2.96 -2.79
C GLY A 30 -8.44 -2.30 -2.04
N PHE A 31 -8.18 -1.75 -0.86
CA PHE A 31 -9.18 -0.99 -0.09
C PHE A 31 -9.65 0.27 -0.84
N ALA A 32 -8.73 0.99 -1.48
CA ALA A 32 -9.07 2.13 -2.34
C ALA A 32 -9.93 1.74 -3.56
N ALA A 33 -9.73 0.55 -4.11
CA ALA A 33 -10.55 0.02 -5.19
C ALA A 33 -11.97 -0.31 -4.70
N LEU A 34 -12.10 -0.99 -3.56
CA LEU A 34 -13.40 -1.35 -2.97
C LEU A 34 -14.24 -0.12 -2.59
N THR A 35 -13.62 0.90 -2.00
CA THR A 35 -14.29 2.17 -1.66
C THR A 35 -14.78 2.94 -2.89
N SER A 36 -14.30 2.63 -4.11
CA SER A 36 -14.79 3.24 -5.34
C SER A 36 -16.23 2.84 -5.65
N LYS A 37 -16.67 1.64 -5.27
CA LYS A 37 -18.07 1.20 -5.41
C LYS A 37 -18.97 1.96 -4.44
N VAL A 38 -18.54 2.09 -3.18
CA VAL A 38 -19.28 2.81 -2.13
C VAL A 38 -19.48 4.28 -2.49
N ILE A 39 -18.46 4.96 -3.01
CA ILE A 39 -18.58 6.38 -3.45
C ILE A 39 -19.62 6.54 -4.57
N ARG A 40 -19.78 5.53 -5.42
CA ARG A 40 -20.72 5.57 -6.53
C ARG A 40 -22.17 5.42 -6.04
N GLU A 41 -22.42 4.48 -5.14
CA GLU A 41 -23.74 4.29 -4.52
C GLU A 41 -24.16 5.50 -3.67
N GLU A 42 -23.27 5.98 -2.79
CA GLU A 42 -23.53 7.16 -1.93
C GLU A 42 -23.74 8.46 -2.73
N GLY A 43 -23.09 8.58 -3.89
CA GLY A 43 -23.26 9.69 -4.82
C GLY A 43 -24.60 9.67 -5.55
N GLU A 44 -25.12 8.48 -5.85
CA GLU A 44 -26.45 8.29 -6.45
C GLU A 44 -27.57 8.52 -5.43
N GLU A 45 -27.32 8.25 -4.14
CA GLU A 45 -28.26 8.53 -3.05
C GLU A 45 -28.28 9.99 -2.56
N GLY A 46 -27.46 10.88 -3.15
CA GLY A 46 -27.41 12.30 -2.79
C GLY A 46 -26.69 12.62 -1.48
N ARG A 47 -25.96 11.66 -0.88
CA ARG A 47 -25.19 11.84 0.36
C ARG A 47 -23.81 12.42 0.09
N SER A 48 -23.79 13.66 -0.40
CA SER A 48 -22.56 14.29 -0.91
C SER A 48 -21.46 14.49 0.15
N ALA A 49 -21.80 14.63 1.43
CA ALA A 49 -20.83 14.82 2.51
C ALA A 49 -20.09 13.51 2.86
N GLU A 50 -20.80 12.38 2.89
CA GLU A 50 -20.21 11.05 3.14
C GLU A 50 -19.32 10.63 1.97
N ALA A 51 -19.79 10.82 0.74
CA ALA A 51 -19.00 10.58 -0.47
C ALA A 51 -17.68 11.37 -0.50
N GLN A 52 -17.66 12.62 -0.01
CA GLN A 52 -16.45 13.44 0.05
C GLN A 52 -15.45 12.90 1.09
N LYS A 53 -15.92 12.43 2.24
CA LYS A 53 -15.08 11.81 3.28
C LYS A 53 -14.45 10.52 2.76
N VAL A 54 -15.24 9.66 2.10
CA VAL A 54 -14.74 8.41 1.50
C VAL A 54 -13.75 8.69 0.38
N ARG A 55 -13.96 9.72 -0.46
CA ARG A 55 -12.98 10.16 -1.48
C ARG A 55 -11.64 10.57 -0.87
N ARG A 56 -11.65 11.29 0.25
CA ARG A 56 -10.42 11.71 0.95
C ARG A 56 -9.67 10.49 1.51
N THR A 57 -10.39 9.57 2.15
CA THR A 57 -9.82 8.30 2.65
C THR A 57 -9.22 7.49 1.51
N ARG A 58 -9.94 7.36 0.39
CA ARG A 58 -9.46 6.66 -0.81
C ARG A 58 -8.18 7.27 -1.36
N ALA A 59 -8.11 8.60 -1.50
CA ALA A 59 -6.90 9.27 -1.96
C ALA A 59 -5.72 9.03 -1.02
N GLY A 60 -5.95 9.06 0.29
CA GLY A 60 -4.95 8.71 1.30
C GLY A 60 -4.48 7.25 1.17
N SER A 61 -5.40 6.31 1.01
CA SER A 61 -5.07 4.89 0.81
C SER A 61 -4.27 4.67 -0.48
N ILE A 62 -4.55 5.39 -1.56
CA ILE A 62 -3.77 5.30 -2.80
C ILE A 62 -2.36 5.84 -2.58
N ALA A 63 -2.22 7.00 -1.93
CA ALA A 63 -0.92 7.61 -1.68
C ALA A 63 -0.04 6.71 -0.80
N ILE A 64 -0.58 6.21 0.32
CA ILE A 64 0.13 5.31 1.24
C ILE A 64 0.42 3.98 0.54
N GLY A 65 -0.57 3.41 -0.15
CA GLY A 65 -0.42 2.14 -0.86
C GLY A 65 0.67 2.19 -1.93
N GLY A 66 0.66 3.24 -2.76
CA GLY A 66 1.67 3.46 -3.79
C GLY A 66 3.08 3.68 -3.20
N LEU A 67 3.20 4.44 -2.11
CA LEU A 67 4.47 4.64 -1.43
C LEU A 67 5.03 3.33 -0.87
N LEU A 68 4.19 2.53 -0.20
CA LEU A 68 4.58 1.23 0.35
C LEU A 68 4.99 0.23 -0.74
N VAL A 69 4.28 0.18 -1.86
CA VAL A 69 4.68 -0.63 -3.01
C VAL A 69 6.00 -0.14 -3.59
N GLY A 70 6.17 1.17 -3.78
CA GLY A 70 7.41 1.73 -4.33
C GLY A 70 8.63 1.42 -3.45
N VAL A 71 8.52 1.64 -2.15
CA VAL A 71 9.58 1.31 -1.18
C VAL A 71 9.81 -0.19 -1.11
N GLY A 72 8.75 -0.99 -1.08
CA GLY A 72 8.85 -2.45 -1.02
C GLY A 72 9.57 -3.05 -2.23
N VAL A 73 9.22 -2.58 -3.43
CA VAL A 73 9.89 -2.97 -4.68
C VAL A 73 11.34 -2.50 -4.66
N PHE A 74 11.61 -1.25 -4.26
CA PHE A 74 12.98 -0.73 -4.17
C PHE A 74 13.86 -1.60 -3.26
N LEU A 75 13.37 -1.93 -2.05
CA LEU A 75 14.10 -2.77 -1.11
C LEU A 75 14.31 -4.20 -1.61
N PHE A 76 13.34 -4.76 -2.34
CA PHE A 76 13.48 -6.11 -2.89
C PHE A 76 14.58 -6.23 -3.96
N PHE A 77 14.86 -5.14 -4.69
CA PHE A 77 15.87 -5.10 -5.76
C PHE A 77 17.17 -4.37 -5.36
N SER A 78 17.29 -3.94 -4.10
CA SER A 78 18.51 -3.31 -3.54
C SER A 78 19.45 -4.34 -2.94
#